data_AF-A0A496PPR5-F1
#
_entry.id   AF-A0A496PPR5-F1
#
_cell.length_a   1.000
_cell.length_b   1.000
_cell.length_c   1.000
_cell.angle_alpha   90.00
_cell.angle_beta   90.00
_cell.angle_gamma   90.00
#
_symmetry.space_group_name_H-M   'P 1'
#
loop_
_entity.id
_entity.type
_entity.pdbx_description
1 polymer ?
#
loop_
_entity_poly.entity_id
_entity_poly.type
_entity_poly.pdbx_seq_one_letter_code
_entity_poly.pdbx_strand_id
1 'polypeptide(L)'
;MMSRNLIVGIVDSRIQPVLDKTNGEISKDIAEQLVSMGYTIRYYLPYASILVEVLDAYINANKVEKTNIWVDREVTLEQGKGYTPVTICIWDSGTDIALFKDQLWTNNKEIPDNDIDDDNNGYVDDVHGIAYTYHSDKSKELLYPIGDVEKNRPRLERLMKGLSDIEANVDSDEAIELKKMLGSMKPDDVKPFIEDISKYGNHAHGTHVAGIALRGNPYARLLTSRITFDYHMIPEEPTIEQALKDSVATVETIKYYKDNGVRVVNMSWGGSLAGVESALEANNAGGTPEERKAFARKLFEIGKAALYESIKNAPEILFVTSAGNADNNVNFEEF
;
A
#
# COMPACT_ATOMS: atom_id res chain seq x y z
N MET A 1 2.51 -5.36 -22.01
CA MET A 1 3.20 -5.11 -20.72
C MET A 1 4.21 -6.20 -20.41
N MET A 2 3.85 -7.48 -20.56
CA MET A 2 4.74 -8.60 -20.27
C MET A 2 5.80 -8.82 -21.36
N SER A 3 7.06 -8.98 -20.97
CA SER A 3 8.18 -9.37 -21.83
C SER A 3 8.88 -10.59 -21.24
N ARG A 4 9.61 -11.36 -22.08
CA ARG A 4 10.38 -12.52 -21.59
C ARG A 4 11.37 -12.11 -20.51
N ASN A 5 12.06 -10.99 -20.72
CA ASN A 5 13.06 -10.49 -19.78
C ASN A 5 12.44 -10.05 -18.45
N LEU A 6 11.26 -9.42 -18.48
CA LEU A 6 10.54 -9.06 -17.27
C LEU A 6 10.16 -10.30 -16.46
N ILE A 7 9.62 -11.33 -17.12
CA ILE A 7 9.25 -12.59 -16.46
C ILE A 7 10.49 -13.28 -15.88
N VAL A 8 11.57 -13.37 -16.65
CA VAL A 8 12.84 -13.97 -16.18
C VAL A 8 13.40 -13.18 -15.00
N GLY A 9 13.43 -11.85 -15.06
CA GLY A 9 13.90 -11.04 -13.93
C GLY A 9 13.04 -11.19 -12.67
N ILE A 10 11.72 -11.40 -12.79
CA ILE A 10 10.86 -11.73 -11.65
C ILE A 10 11.25 -13.10 -11.06
N VAL A 11 11.46 -14.12 -11.90
CA VAL A 11 11.90 -15.44 -11.44
C VAL A 11 13.23 -15.33 -10.71
N ASP A 12 14.22 -14.69 -11.32
CA ASP A 12 15.57 -14.55 -10.78
C ASP A 12 15.59 -13.75 -9.47
N SER A 13 14.71 -12.75 -9.34
CA SER A 13 14.71 -11.84 -8.19
C SER A 13 13.84 -12.29 -7.02
N ARG A 14 12.80 -13.11 -7.28
CA ARG A 14 11.80 -13.50 -6.27
C ARG A 14 11.69 -14.99 -6.06
N ILE A 15 11.76 -15.81 -7.11
CA ILE A 15 11.49 -17.25 -7.01
C ILE A 15 12.78 -18.04 -6.83
N GLN A 16 13.82 -17.75 -7.62
CA GLN A 16 15.10 -18.45 -7.54
C GLN A 16 15.74 -18.37 -6.15
N PRO A 17 15.75 -17.21 -5.45
CA PRO A 17 16.30 -17.13 -4.10
C PRO A 17 15.54 -18.00 -3.09
N VAL A 18 14.23 -18.17 -3.27
CA VAL A 18 13.41 -19.05 -2.42
C VAL A 18 13.79 -20.51 -2.67
N LEU A 19 13.86 -20.92 -3.95
CA LEU A 19 14.30 -22.25 -4.36
C LEU A 19 15.68 -22.63 -3.83
N ASP A 20 16.63 -21.69 -3.88
CA ASP A 20 17.99 -21.91 -3.41
C ASP A 20 18.02 -22.13 -1.89
N LYS A 21 17.17 -21.43 -1.13
CA LYS A 21 17.04 -21.60 0.33
C LYS A 21 16.32 -22.89 0.73
N THR A 22 15.37 -23.37 -0.07
CA THR A 22 14.55 -24.55 0.22
C THR A 22 15.10 -25.84 -0.39
N ASN A 23 16.31 -25.81 -0.97
CA ASN A 23 16.91 -26.95 -1.68
C ASN A 23 15.98 -27.52 -2.78
N GLY A 24 15.25 -26.63 -3.46
CA GLY A 24 14.34 -26.97 -4.56
C GLY A 24 12.93 -27.39 -4.16
N GLU A 25 12.57 -27.40 -2.87
CA GLU A 25 11.18 -27.59 -2.44
C GLU A 25 10.35 -26.31 -2.68
N ILE A 26 9.13 -26.46 -3.18
CA ILE A 26 8.22 -25.33 -3.47
C ILE A 26 6.79 -25.64 -3.05
N SER A 27 6.06 -24.61 -2.63
CA SER A 27 4.60 -24.72 -2.51
C SER A 27 3.94 -24.96 -3.86
N LYS A 28 2.70 -25.44 -3.77
CA LYS A 28 1.77 -25.47 -4.90
C LYS A 28 1.64 -24.11 -5.57
N ASP A 29 1.58 -23.02 -4.80
CA ASP A 29 1.34 -21.67 -5.35
C ASP A 29 2.54 -21.18 -6.16
N ILE A 30 3.77 -21.39 -5.68
CA ILE A 30 4.99 -21.10 -6.45
C ILE A 30 5.05 -21.96 -7.70
N ALA A 31 4.68 -23.25 -7.60
CA ALA A 31 4.64 -24.14 -8.76
C ALA A 31 3.63 -23.67 -9.82
N GLU A 32 2.43 -23.26 -9.42
CA GLU A 32 1.39 -22.72 -10.31
C GLU A 32 1.86 -21.43 -10.99
N GLN A 33 2.52 -20.54 -10.24
CA GLN A 33 3.14 -19.33 -10.80
C GLN A 33 4.20 -19.66 -11.86
N LEU A 34 5.12 -20.60 -11.57
CA LEU A 34 6.14 -21.03 -12.53
C LEU A 34 5.55 -21.67 -13.79
N VAL A 35 4.49 -22.47 -13.65
CA VAL A 35 3.76 -23.04 -14.79
C VAL A 35 3.12 -21.92 -15.62
N SER A 36 2.46 -20.95 -14.98
CA SER A 36 1.84 -19.80 -15.66
C SER A 36 2.86 -18.92 -16.38
N MET A 37 4.00 -18.62 -15.74
CA MET A 37 5.12 -17.89 -16.35
C MET A 37 5.71 -18.66 -17.54
N GLY A 38 5.93 -19.97 -17.38
CA GLY A 38 6.41 -20.84 -18.45
C GLY A 38 5.42 -20.96 -19.62
N TYR A 39 4.12 -21.00 -19.33
CA TYR A 39 3.06 -20.96 -20.34
C TYR A 39 3.10 -19.63 -21.09
N THR A 40 3.17 -18.52 -20.36
CA THR A 40 3.22 -17.17 -20.95
C THR A 40 4.39 -17.03 -21.91
N ILE A 41 5.59 -17.46 -21.52
CA ILE A 41 6.78 -17.38 -22.38
C ILE A 41 6.63 -18.24 -23.63
N ARG A 42 6.10 -19.45 -23.52
CA ARG A 42 6.06 -20.43 -24.62
C ARG A 42 4.87 -20.27 -25.56
N TYR A 43 3.73 -19.83 -25.04
CA TYR A 43 2.45 -19.90 -25.74
C TYR A 43 1.70 -18.57 -25.80
N TYR A 44 2.00 -17.59 -24.94
CA TYR A 44 1.35 -16.28 -25.01
C TYR A 44 2.21 -15.28 -25.79
N LEU A 45 3.46 -15.05 -25.37
CA LEU A 45 4.34 -14.04 -25.98
C LEU A 45 4.58 -14.23 -27.47
N PRO A 46 4.78 -15.45 -28.02
CA PRO A 46 4.97 -15.64 -29.45
C PRO A 46 3.77 -15.22 -30.31
N TYR A 47 2.57 -15.20 -29.73
CA TYR A 47 1.33 -14.85 -30.39
C TYR A 47 0.76 -13.50 -29.92
N ALA A 48 1.52 -12.74 -29.12
CA ALA A 48 1.04 -11.51 -28.51
C ALA A 48 0.52 -10.50 -29.54
N SER A 49 1.15 -10.37 -30.71
CA SER A 49 0.67 -9.48 -31.78
C SER A 49 -0.70 -9.89 -32.31
N ILE A 50 -0.91 -11.19 -32.57
CA ILE A 50 -2.19 -11.73 -33.04
C ILE A 50 -3.27 -11.58 -31.95
N LEU A 51 -2.92 -11.86 -30.70
CA LEU A 51 -3.83 -11.67 -29.58
C LEU A 51 -4.27 -10.22 -29.43
N VAL A 52 -3.33 -9.27 -29.51
CA VAL A 52 -3.63 -7.82 -29.49
C VAL A 52 -4.55 -7.45 -30.66
N GLU A 53 -4.24 -7.87 -31.89
CA GLU A 53 -5.08 -7.59 -33.06
C GLU A 53 -6.52 -8.09 -32.88
N VAL A 54 -6.69 -9.34 -32.44
CA VAL A 54 -8.02 -9.95 -32.25
C VAL A 54 -8.77 -9.30 -31.08
N LEU A 55 -8.10 -9.07 -29.95
CA LEU A 55 -8.71 -8.46 -28.77
C LEU A 55 -9.06 -7.00 -29.01
N ASP A 56 -8.21 -6.23 -29.70
CA ASP A 56 -8.49 -4.85 -30.06
C ASP A 56 -9.69 -4.76 -30.99
N ALA A 57 -9.79 -5.63 -32.00
CA ALA A 57 -10.97 -5.68 -32.87
C ALA A 57 -12.24 -5.97 -32.06
N TYR A 58 -12.17 -6.92 -31.11
CA TYR A 58 -13.30 -7.26 -30.24
C TYR A 58 -13.66 -6.10 -29.29
N ILE A 59 -12.68 -5.49 -28.62
CA ILE A 59 -12.88 -4.36 -27.70
C ILE A 59 -13.48 -3.18 -28.46
N ASN A 60 -12.95 -2.84 -29.63
CA ASN A 60 -13.47 -1.74 -30.45
C ASN A 60 -14.91 -2.01 -30.93
N ALA A 61 -15.22 -3.24 -31.33
CA ALA A 61 -16.58 -3.62 -31.72
C ALA A 61 -17.58 -3.61 -30.56
N ASN A 62 -17.10 -3.80 -29.32
CA ASN A 62 -17.92 -3.88 -28.10
C ASN A 62 -17.64 -2.72 -27.14
N LYS A 63 -17.06 -1.61 -27.62
CA LYS A 63 -16.68 -0.49 -26.76
C LYS A 63 -17.94 0.16 -26.20
N VAL A 64 -18.10 0.04 -24.88
CA VAL A 64 -19.15 0.74 -24.13
C VAL A 64 -18.48 1.75 -23.22
N GLU A 65 -18.71 3.04 -23.49
CA GLU A 65 -18.30 4.09 -22.57
C GLU A 65 -19.18 4.01 -21.32
N LYS A 66 -18.54 3.72 -20.18
CA LYS A 66 -19.22 3.76 -18.89
C LYS A 66 -19.38 5.23 -18.48
N THR A 67 -20.59 5.62 -18.10
CA THR A 67 -20.82 6.94 -17.50
C THR A 67 -19.92 7.11 -16.29
N ASN A 68 -19.19 8.23 -16.22
CA ASN A 68 -18.40 8.57 -15.05
C ASN A 68 -19.34 8.93 -13.89
N ILE A 69 -19.60 7.95 -13.01
CA ILE A 69 -20.47 8.12 -11.83
C ILE A 69 -19.82 8.93 -10.71
N TRP A 70 -18.51 9.21 -10.78
CA TRP A 70 -17.81 9.87 -9.69
C TRP A 70 -18.13 11.37 -9.62
N VAL A 71 -18.43 12.00 -10.76
CA VAL A 71 -18.86 13.40 -10.81
C VAL A 71 -20.13 13.60 -9.99
N ASP A 72 -21.12 12.71 -10.17
CA ASP A 72 -22.40 12.78 -9.44
C ASP A 72 -22.28 12.37 -7.95
N ARG A 73 -21.19 11.68 -7.60
CA ARG A 73 -20.87 11.26 -6.23
C ARG A 73 -19.94 12.22 -5.50
N GLU A 74 -19.41 13.22 -6.21
CA GLU A 74 -18.53 14.21 -5.63
C GLU A 74 -19.33 15.17 -4.76
N VAL A 75 -18.89 15.36 -3.52
CA VAL A 75 -19.56 16.23 -2.55
C VAL A 75 -18.66 17.41 -2.26
N THR A 76 -19.18 18.62 -2.48
CA THR A 76 -18.51 19.86 -2.09
C THR A 76 -19.30 20.53 -0.97
N LEU A 77 -18.62 20.86 0.13
CA LEU A 77 -19.17 21.66 1.21
C LEU A 77 -18.78 23.13 1.00
N GLU A 78 -19.76 23.98 0.73
CA GLU A 78 -19.54 25.41 0.52
C GLU A 78 -18.90 26.07 1.76
N GLN A 79 -17.91 26.93 1.53
CA GLN A 79 -17.32 27.74 2.60
C GLN A 79 -18.35 28.70 3.21
N GLY A 80 -18.15 29.08 4.47
CA GLY A 80 -19.00 30.07 5.16
C GLY A 80 -20.36 29.56 5.66
N LYS A 81 -20.69 28.28 5.49
CA LYS A 81 -21.93 27.67 6.01
C LYS A 81 -21.95 27.42 7.53
N GLY A 82 -20.87 27.74 8.23
CA GLY A 82 -20.78 27.57 9.69
C GLY A 82 -20.80 26.11 10.16
N TYR A 83 -20.44 25.14 9.30
CA TYR A 83 -20.28 23.76 9.74
C TYR A 83 -19.11 23.63 10.72
N THR A 84 -19.27 22.74 11.70
CA THR A 84 -18.23 22.43 12.67
C THR A 84 -17.10 21.68 11.96
N PRO A 85 -15.83 22.15 12.07
CA PRO A 85 -14.70 21.40 11.55
C PRO A 85 -14.57 20.02 12.22
N VAL A 86 -14.17 19.03 11.43
CA VAL A 86 -14.05 17.63 11.88
C VAL A 86 -12.65 17.13 11.63
N THR A 87 -12.01 16.57 12.65
CA THR A 87 -10.73 15.89 12.50
C THR A 87 -10.90 14.57 11.77
N ILE A 88 -10.25 14.45 10.62
CA ILE A 88 -10.19 13.26 9.78
C ILE A 88 -8.74 12.76 9.77
N CYS A 89 -8.54 11.51 10.14
CA CYS A 89 -7.25 10.85 10.09
C CYS A 89 -7.09 10.08 8.78
N ILE A 90 -5.94 10.27 8.12
CA ILE A 90 -5.47 9.39 7.06
C ILE A 90 -4.43 8.46 7.69
N TRP A 91 -4.85 7.22 7.97
CA TRP A 91 -3.98 6.18 8.50
C TRP A 91 -3.45 5.34 7.35
N ASP A 92 -2.24 5.66 6.91
CA ASP A 92 -1.73 5.25 5.60
C ASP A 92 -0.19 5.32 5.54
N SER A 93 0.40 5.21 4.35
CA SER A 93 1.85 5.21 4.10
C SER A 93 2.56 6.53 4.41
N GLY A 94 1.80 7.60 4.67
CA GLY A 94 2.28 8.93 4.99
C GLY A 94 1.73 10.00 4.04
N THR A 95 1.78 11.25 4.47
CA THR A 95 1.20 12.39 3.74
C THR A 95 2.19 13.54 3.64
N ASP A 96 2.32 14.12 2.45
CA ASP A 96 2.97 15.42 2.26
C ASP A 96 2.05 16.53 2.76
N ILE A 97 2.14 16.80 4.06
CA ILE A 97 1.30 17.77 4.76
C ILE A 97 1.47 19.20 4.23
N ALA A 98 2.56 19.51 3.52
CA ALA A 98 2.79 20.84 2.96
C ALA A 98 1.76 21.20 1.87
N LEU A 99 1.08 20.22 1.29
CA LEU A 99 0.02 20.40 0.30
C LEU A 99 -1.35 20.74 0.92
N PHE A 100 -1.51 20.61 2.24
CA PHE A 100 -2.81 20.67 2.93
C PHE A 100 -2.88 21.73 4.04
N LYS A 101 -2.03 22.76 4.00
CA LYS A 101 -1.83 23.76 5.08
C LYS A 101 -3.11 24.35 5.66
N ASP A 102 -4.11 24.63 4.82
CA ASP A 102 -5.38 25.24 5.25
C ASP A 102 -6.34 24.27 5.95
N GLN A 103 -6.02 22.97 5.91
CA GLN A 103 -6.84 21.89 6.42
C GLN A 103 -6.12 21.02 7.43
N LEU A 104 -4.91 21.36 7.91
CA LEU A 104 -4.23 20.54 8.92
C LEU A 104 -4.95 20.58 10.28
N TRP A 105 -5.00 19.43 10.94
CA TRP A 105 -5.17 19.37 12.39
C TRP A 105 -3.84 19.72 13.05
N THR A 106 -3.89 20.43 14.18
CA THR A 106 -2.70 20.86 14.91
C THR A 106 -2.80 20.48 16.38
N ASN A 107 -1.80 19.74 16.89
CA ASN A 107 -1.60 19.57 18.33
C ASN A 107 -1.10 20.89 18.93
N ASN A 108 -2.00 21.69 19.50
CA ASN A 108 -1.63 22.98 20.11
C ASN A 108 -0.84 22.85 21.42
N LYS A 109 -0.55 21.63 21.88
CA LYS A 109 0.26 21.38 23.07
C LYS A 109 1.74 21.14 22.73
N GLU A 110 2.05 20.89 21.46
CA GLU A 110 3.42 20.72 20.96
C GLU A 110 4.02 22.07 20.51
N ILE A 111 5.31 22.25 20.75
CA ILE A 111 6.12 23.31 20.15
C ILE A 111 6.85 22.70 18.95
N PRO A 112 6.54 23.12 17.71
CA PRO A 112 7.13 22.50 16.53
C PRO A 112 8.65 22.55 16.49
N ASP A 113 9.25 21.43 16.08
CA ASP A 113 10.68 21.26 15.77
C ASP A 113 11.61 21.53 16.97
N ASN A 114 11.18 21.20 18.19
CA ASN A 114 12.02 21.32 19.40
C ASN A 114 12.63 19.98 19.87
N ASP A 115 12.27 18.86 19.21
CA ASP A 115 12.70 17.49 19.54
C ASP A 115 12.30 17.06 20.97
N ILE A 116 11.21 17.61 21.50
CA ILE A 116 10.64 17.31 22.81
C ILE A 116 9.20 16.82 22.63
N ASP A 117 8.75 15.96 23.54
CA ASP A 117 7.34 15.61 23.72
C ASP A 117 6.79 16.58 24.77
N ASP A 118 6.26 17.73 24.33
CA ASP A 118 5.87 18.83 25.21
C ASP A 118 4.63 18.48 26.03
N ASP A 119 3.72 17.68 25.46
CA ASP A 119 2.48 17.30 26.11
C ASP A 119 2.55 15.98 26.89
N ASN A 120 3.70 15.29 26.84
CA ASN A 120 4.02 14.01 27.47
C ASN A 120 3.06 12.88 27.06
N ASN A 121 2.60 12.87 25.79
CA ASN A 121 1.75 11.82 25.25
C ASN A 121 2.54 10.60 24.71
N GLY A 122 3.87 10.68 24.72
CA GLY A 122 4.80 9.65 24.26
C GLY A 122 5.16 9.74 22.78
N TYR A 123 4.80 10.82 22.07
CA TYR A 123 5.19 11.12 20.70
C TYR A 123 5.92 12.46 20.68
N VAL A 124 7.12 12.48 20.09
CA VAL A 124 7.92 13.71 19.97
C VAL A 124 7.48 14.48 18.73
N ASP A 125 7.25 15.79 18.87
CA ASP A 125 6.87 16.71 17.79
C ASP A 125 5.64 16.25 16.97
N ASP A 126 4.60 15.67 17.58
CA ASP A 126 3.39 15.17 16.88
C ASP A 126 2.41 16.29 16.46
N VAL A 127 2.96 17.39 15.93
CA VAL A 127 2.23 18.64 15.61
C VAL A 127 1.04 18.39 14.67
N HIS A 128 1.18 17.49 13.69
CA HIS A 128 0.16 17.19 12.67
C HIS A 128 -0.23 15.70 12.61
N GLY A 129 0.13 14.94 13.65
CA GLY A 129 -0.13 13.52 13.79
C GLY A 129 1.13 12.71 14.09
N ILE A 130 1.08 11.39 13.85
CA ILE A 130 2.06 10.43 14.35
C ILE A 130 2.57 9.51 13.23
N ALA A 131 3.71 8.87 13.47
CA ALA A 131 4.28 7.92 12.54
C ALA A 131 4.96 6.75 13.24
N TYR A 132 4.93 5.60 12.57
CA TYR A 132 5.71 4.42 12.93
C TYR A 132 6.61 3.98 11.77
N THR A 133 7.82 3.52 12.10
CA THR A 133 8.74 2.85 11.16
C THR A 133 8.23 1.45 10.80
N TYR A 134 8.92 0.76 9.89
CA TYR A 134 8.54 -0.61 9.50
C TYR A 134 8.56 -1.57 10.70
N HIS A 135 9.47 -1.34 11.64
CA HIS A 135 9.58 -2.11 12.87
C HIS A 135 8.74 -1.57 14.01
N SER A 136 7.73 -0.73 13.76
CA SER A 136 6.87 -0.17 14.81
C SER A 136 7.61 0.65 15.87
N ASP A 137 8.70 1.33 15.49
CA ASP A 137 9.30 2.39 16.30
C ASP A 137 8.63 3.73 15.98
N LYS A 138 8.40 4.56 16.99
CA LYS A 138 7.83 5.89 16.81
C LYS A 138 8.77 6.78 15.99
N SER A 139 8.20 7.60 15.12
CA SER A 139 8.90 8.53 14.25
C SER A 139 8.15 9.87 14.17
N LYS A 140 8.89 10.95 13.94
CA LYS A 140 8.36 12.30 13.66
C LYS A 140 8.07 12.55 12.17
N GLU A 141 8.49 11.63 11.30
CA GLU A 141 8.37 11.80 9.85
C GLU A 141 6.97 11.38 9.37
N LEU A 142 6.13 12.33 8.96
CA LEU A 142 4.77 12.05 8.51
C LEU A 142 4.66 11.61 7.04
N LEU A 143 5.74 11.78 6.26
CA LEU A 143 5.83 11.34 4.86
C LEU A 143 6.74 10.11 4.77
N TYR A 144 6.42 9.16 3.89
CA TYR A 144 7.26 7.98 3.68
C TYR A 144 8.65 8.40 3.14
N PRO A 145 9.76 7.94 3.73
CA PRO A 145 11.09 8.30 3.26
C PRO A 145 11.45 7.47 2.02
N ILE A 146 11.85 8.14 0.94
CA ILE A 146 12.30 7.46 -0.30
C ILE A 146 13.82 7.44 -0.48
N GLY A 147 14.56 8.00 0.48
CA GLY A 147 16.01 7.83 0.60
C GLY A 147 16.77 8.08 -0.70
N ASP A 148 17.46 7.04 -1.17
CA ASP A 148 18.36 7.09 -2.32
C ASP A 148 17.66 7.34 -3.67
N VAL A 149 16.35 7.08 -3.76
CA VAL A 149 15.57 7.27 -4.99
C VAL A 149 14.98 8.68 -5.11
N GLU A 150 15.16 9.54 -4.10
CA GLU A 150 14.73 10.93 -4.10
C GLU A 150 15.21 11.70 -5.34
N LYS A 151 16.47 11.50 -5.74
CA LYS A 151 17.07 12.10 -6.94
C LYS A 151 16.34 11.73 -8.25
N ASN A 152 15.60 10.61 -8.24
CA ASN A 152 14.85 10.09 -9.37
C ASN A 152 13.34 10.35 -9.24
N ARG A 153 12.89 11.09 -8.22
CA ARG A 153 11.46 11.32 -7.92
C ARG A 153 10.64 11.74 -9.14
N PRO A 154 11.03 12.74 -9.98
CA PRO A 154 10.22 13.13 -11.13
C PRO A 154 10.03 12.01 -12.16
N ARG A 155 11.04 11.15 -12.33
CA ARG A 155 10.93 9.98 -13.21
C ARG A 155 9.97 8.95 -12.59
N LEU A 156 10.11 8.67 -11.30
CA LEU A 156 9.26 7.67 -10.62
C LEU A 156 7.79 8.11 -10.57
N GLU A 157 7.51 9.39 -10.36
CA GLU A 157 6.18 9.99 -10.50
C GLU A 157 5.57 9.73 -11.87
N ARG A 158 6.33 10.01 -12.93
CA ARG A 158 5.90 9.78 -14.30
C ARG A 158 5.60 8.31 -14.58
N LEU A 159 6.41 7.39 -14.04
CA LEU A 159 6.21 5.95 -14.18
C LEU A 159 5.01 5.46 -13.37
N MET A 160 4.80 6.00 -12.16
CA MET A 160 3.64 5.66 -11.33
C MET A 160 2.34 6.10 -12.01
N LYS A 161 2.31 7.33 -12.55
CA LYS A 161 1.20 7.78 -13.38
C LYS A 161 0.97 6.85 -14.57
N GLY A 162 2.04 6.45 -15.26
CA GLY A 162 1.95 5.50 -16.36
C GLY A 162 1.39 4.15 -15.93
N LEU A 163 1.69 3.67 -14.72
CA LEU A 163 1.13 2.44 -14.18
C LEU A 163 -0.38 2.58 -13.93
N SER A 164 -0.79 3.64 -13.22
CA SER A 164 -2.21 3.92 -12.96
C SER A 164 -3.02 4.11 -14.25
N ASP A 165 -2.46 4.79 -15.25
CA ASP A 165 -3.12 4.96 -16.55
C ASP A 165 -3.32 3.62 -17.27
N ILE A 166 -2.35 2.70 -17.20
CA ILE A 166 -2.51 1.37 -17.79
C ILE A 166 -3.61 0.57 -17.07
N GLU A 167 -3.67 0.62 -15.74
CA GLU A 167 -4.72 -0.04 -14.95
C GLU A 167 -6.10 0.55 -15.26
N ALA A 168 -6.19 1.86 -15.47
CA ALA A 168 -7.41 2.57 -15.86
C ALA A 168 -7.76 2.41 -17.35
N ASN A 169 -6.95 1.68 -18.13
CA ASN A 169 -7.08 1.55 -19.58
C ASN A 169 -7.09 2.90 -20.32
N VAL A 170 -6.19 3.79 -19.90
CA VAL A 170 -5.93 5.11 -20.48
C VAL A 170 -4.63 5.07 -21.27
N ASP A 171 -4.69 5.44 -22.55
CA ASP A 171 -3.51 5.52 -23.42
C ASP A 171 -2.87 6.91 -23.34
N SER A 172 -2.14 7.17 -22.26
CA SER A 172 -1.33 8.38 -22.07
C SER A 172 0.10 8.23 -22.58
N ASP A 173 0.81 9.35 -22.74
CA ASP A 173 2.25 9.34 -23.05
C ASP A 173 3.05 8.59 -21.98
N GLU A 174 2.68 8.72 -20.71
CA GLU A 174 3.30 8.00 -19.59
C GLU A 174 3.06 6.49 -19.65
N ALA A 175 1.84 6.06 -20.01
CA ALA A 175 1.51 4.65 -20.20
C ALA A 175 2.30 4.04 -21.37
N ILE A 176 2.42 4.77 -22.48
CA ILE A 176 3.20 4.35 -23.65
C ILE A 176 4.69 4.23 -23.29
N GLU A 177 5.23 5.23 -22.59
CA GLU A 177 6.62 5.24 -22.11
C GLU A 177 6.91 4.04 -21.21
N LEU A 178 6.03 3.77 -20.23
CA LEU A 178 6.19 2.65 -19.31
C LEU A 178 6.09 1.30 -20.04
N LYS A 179 5.10 1.11 -20.92
CA LYS A 179 4.96 -0.12 -21.74
C LYS A 179 6.25 -0.39 -22.54
N LYS A 180 6.84 0.65 -23.14
CA LYS A 180 8.10 0.54 -23.89
C LYS A 180 9.28 0.18 -23.00
N MET A 181 9.41 0.85 -21.84
CA MET A 181 10.46 0.56 -20.87
C MET A 181 10.42 -0.91 -20.44
N LEU A 182 9.26 -1.39 -19.96
CA LEU A 182 9.05 -2.78 -19.52
C LEU A 182 9.32 -3.80 -20.63
N GLY A 183 8.98 -3.45 -21.88
CA GLY A 183 9.25 -4.29 -23.05
C GLY A 183 10.73 -4.51 -23.34
N SER A 184 11.57 -3.52 -23.00
CA SER A 184 13.03 -3.53 -23.24
C SER A 184 13.89 -3.77 -22.00
N MET A 185 13.28 -3.92 -20.83
CA MET A 185 13.97 -4.09 -19.55
C MET A 185 14.84 -5.35 -19.56
N LYS A 186 16.03 -5.27 -18.95
CA LYS A 186 16.88 -6.45 -18.74
C LYS A 186 16.47 -7.15 -17.43
N PRO A 187 16.66 -8.48 -17.31
CA PRO A 187 16.33 -9.20 -16.07
C PRO A 187 16.94 -8.57 -14.82
N ASP A 188 18.22 -8.18 -14.87
CA ASP A 188 18.94 -7.57 -13.73
C ASP A 188 18.36 -6.21 -13.29
N ASP A 189 17.67 -5.50 -14.20
CA ASP A 189 17.06 -4.20 -13.92
C ASP A 189 15.66 -4.32 -13.31
N VAL A 190 15.06 -5.53 -13.29
CA VAL A 190 13.68 -5.76 -12.84
C VAL A 190 13.52 -5.49 -11.35
N LYS A 191 14.39 -6.05 -10.51
CA LYS A 191 14.30 -5.85 -9.06
C LYS A 191 14.49 -4.39 -8.66
N PRO A 192 15.56 -3.68 -9.08
CA PRO A 192 15.70 -2.26 -8.79
C PRO A 192 14.49 -1.45 -9.26
N PHE A 193 13.95 -1.74 -10.44
CA PHE A 193 12.77 -1.05 -10.94
C PHE A 193 11.54 -1.27 -10.04
N ILE A 194 11.25 -2.52 -9.65
CA ILE A 194 10.09 -2.86 -8.80
C ILE A 194 10.23 -2.26 -7.41
N GLU A 195 11.43 -2.29 -6.82
CA GLU A 195 11.67 -1.74 -5.49
C GLU A 195 11.62 -0.20 -5.50
N ASP A 196 12.20 0.46 -6.52
CA ASP A 196 12.16 1.92 -6.67
C ASP A 196 10.72 2.43 -6.88
N ILE A 197 9.94 1.77 -7.73
CA ILE A 197 8.56 2.19 -7.99
C ILE A 197 7.66 1.91 -6.77
N SER A 198 7.92 0.84 -6.02
CA SER A 198 7.22 0.53 -4.75
C SER A 198 7.53 1.58 -3.68
N LYS A 199 8.80 1.99 -3.51
CA LYS A 199 9.17 3.11 -2.61
C LYS A 199 8.40 4.38 -2.94
N TYR A 200 8.38 4.77 -4.22
CA TYR A 200 7.65 5.95 -4.65
C TYR A 200 6.13 5.79 -4.47
N GLY A 201 5.59 4.60 -4.74
CA GLY A 201 4.19 4.28 -4.45
C GLY A 201 3.85 4.53 -2.99
N ASN A 202 4.63 3.98 -2.06
CA ASN A 202 4.47 4.24 -0.63
C ASN A 202 4.59 5.74 -0.28
N HIS A 203 5.42 6.50 -0.98
CA HIS A 203 5.53 7.95 -0.79
C HIS A 203 4.33 8.75 -1.25
N ALA A 204 3.75 8.38 -2.38
CA ALA A 204 2.63 9.11 -2.97
C ALA A 204 1.27 8.68 -2.41
N HIS A 205 1.13 7.43 -1.94
CA HIS A 205 -0.17 6.80 -1.68
C HIS A 205 -1.00 7.54 -0.62
N GLY A 206 -0.50 7.73 0.61
CA GLY A 206 -1.25 8.45 1.64
C GLY A 206 -1.55 9.91 1.27
N THR A 207 -0.64 10.59 0.55
CA THR A 207 -0.89 11.94 0.00
C THR A 207 -2.04 11.94 -1.01
N HIS A 208 -2.08 10.95 -1.90
CA HIS A 208 -3.17 10.78 -2.87
C HIS A 208 -4.51 10.51 -2.17
N VAL A 209 -4.51 9.64 -1.16
CA VAL A 209 -5.68 9.35 -0.32
C VAL A 209 -6.18 10.59 0.41
N ALA A 210 -5.27 11.37 1.03
CA ALA A 210 -5.60 12.63 1.69
C ALA A 210 -6.24 13.63 0.71
N GLY A 211 -5.69 13.76 -0.50
CA GLY A 211 -6.25 14.60 -1.55
C GLY A 211 -7.71 14.23 -1.88
N ILE A 212 -8.01 12.94 -2.00
CA ILE A 212 -9.39 12.46 -2.24
C ILE A 212 -10.30 12.81 -1.05
N ALA A 213 -9.87 12.54 0.17
CA ALA A 213 -10.68 12.74 1.38
C ALA A 213 -11.00 14.23 1.66
N LEU A 214 -10.09 15.12 1.28
CA LEU A 214 -10.16 16.55 1.61
C LEU A 214 -10.75 17.41 0.49
N ARG A 215 -10.73 16.93 -0.76
CA ARG A 215 -11.20 17.70 -1.92
C ARG A 215 -12.66 18.11 -1.75
N GLY A 216 -12.93 19.41 -1.90
CA GLY A 216 -14.26 19.98 -1.73
C GLY A 216 -14.72 20.12 -0.27
N ASN A 217 -13.88 19.81 0.72
CA ASN A 217 -14.27 19.84 2.14
C ASN A 217 -13.40 20.80 3.00
N PRO A 218 -13.72 22.11 3.05
CA PRO A 218 -12.97 23.09 3.86
C PRO A 218 -13.13 22.89 5.39
N TYR A 219 -14.01 22.00 5.82
CA TYR A 219 -14.29 21.73 7.23
C TYR A 219 -13.51 20.52 7.75
N ALA A 220 -12.80 19.78 6.90
CA ALA A 220 -11.92 18.72 7.35
C ALA A 220 -10.66 19.29 8.02
N ARG A 221 -10.19 18.60 9.06
CA ARG A 221 -8.90 18.82 9.72
C ARG A 221 -8.08 17.53 9.63
N LEU A 222 -7.12 17.50 8.72
CA LEU A 222 -6.26 16.38 8.41
C LEU A 222 -5.30 16.11 9.57
N LEU A 223 -5.44 14.94 10.18
CA LEU A 223 -4.42 14.31 11.02
C LEU A 223 -3.74 13.22 10.18
N THR A 224 -2.42 13.18 10.16
CA THR A 224 -1.68 12.13 9.45
C THR A 224 -1.25 11.05 10.43
N SER A 225 -1.51 9.78 10.09
CA SER A 225 -0.98 8.64 10.83
C SER A 225 -0.22 7.73 9.88
N ARG A 226 1.10 7.75 9.96
CA ARG A 226 1.97 7.00 9.05
C ARG A 226 2.26 5.60 9.57
N ILE A 227 2.01 4.61 8.73
CA ILE A 227 2.60 3.27 8.83
C ILE A 227 3.59 3.07 7.69
N THR A 228 4.74 2.50 7.99
CA THR A 228 5.77 2.26 6.98
C THR A 228 5.59 0.86 6.40
N PHE A 229 5.33 0.78 5.10
CA PHE A 229 5.25 -0.49 4.38
C PHE A 229 6.61 -0.92 3.83
N ASP A 230 6.83 -2.24 3.78
CA ASP A 230 7.96 -2.82 3.07
C ASP A 230 7.83 -2.56 1.55
N TYR A 231 8.96 -2.41 0.88
CA TYR A 231 9.04 -2.22 -0.57
C TYR A 231 9.83 -3.34 -1.26
N HIS A 232 10.46 -4.24 -0.50
CA HIS A 232 11.31 -5.28 -1.05
C HIS A 232 10.49 -6.36 -1.77
N MET A 233 11.06 -6.92 -2.84
CA MET A 233 10.40 -8.02 -3.58
C MET A 233 10.27 -9.32 -2.75
N ILE A 234 11.20 -9.52 -1.82
CA ILE A 234 11.15 -10.57 -0.81
C ILE A 234 10.95 -9.85 0.51
N PRO A 235 9.77 -10.00 1.15
CA PRO A 235 9.51 -9.31 2.40
C PRO A 235 10.41 -9.85 3.50
N GLU A 236 10.60 -9.06 4.57
CA GLU A 236 11.26 -9.56 5.77
C GLU A 236 10.50 -10.74 6.40
N GLU A 237 11.22 -11.60 7.14
CA GLU A 237 10.63 -12.76 7.82
C GLU A 237 9.64 -12.30 8.90
N PRO A 238 8.35 -12.72 8.83
CA PRO A 238 7.40 -12.42 9.89
C PRO A 238 7.77 -13.12 11.20
N THR A 239 7.79 -12.36 12.31
CA THR A 239 8.11 -12.90 13.65
C THR A 239 7.02 -12.58 14.67
N ILE A 240 6.94 -13.38 15.73
CA ILE A 240 6.01 -13.13 16.85
C ILE A 240 6.36 -11.83 17.57
N GLU A 241 7.65 -11.53 17.71
CA GLU A 241 8.12 -10.31 18.34
C GLU A 241 7.64 -9.08 17.57
N GLN A 242 7.82 -9.07 16.25
CA GLN A 242 7.36 -7.97 15.41
C GLN A 242 5.82 -7.86 15.45
N ALA A 243 5.09 -8.97 15.31
CA ALA A 243 3.62 -8.96 15.37
C ALA A 243 3.08 -8.41 16.70
N LEU A 244 3.73 -8.72 17.82
CA LEU A 244 3.38 -8.15 19.12
C LEU A 244 3.68 -6.64 19.17
N LYS A 245 4.82 -6.21 18.63
CA LYS A 245 5.18 -4.78 18.56
C LYS A 245 4.19 -3.98 17.70
N ASP A 246 3.80 -4.52 16.55
CA ASP A 246 2.78 -3.93 15.66
C ASP A 246 1.41 -3.84 16.34
N SER A 247 1.06 -4.85 17.14
CA SER A 247 -0.18 -4.85 17.91
C SER A 247 -0.20 -3.74 18.97
N VAL A 248 0.94 -3.47 19.61
CA VAL A 248 1.08 -2.37 20.57
C VAL A 248 0.96 -1.02 19.85
N ALA A 249 1.67 -0.84 18.74
CA ALA A 249 1.59 0.37 17.93
C ALA A 249 0.16 0.65 17.44
N THR A 250 -0.58 -0.39 17.04
CA THR A 250 -1.99 -0.30 16.66
C THR A 250 -2.88 0.22 17.81
N VAL A 251 -2.72 -0.34 19.01
CA VAL A 251 -3.49 0.06 20.19
C VAL A 251 -3.16 1.51 20.58
N GLU A 252 -1.87 1.87 20.61
CA GLU A 252 -1.42 3.24 20.90
C GLU A 252 -1.93 4.26 19.88
N THR A 253 -1.91 3.90 18.60
CA THR A 253 -2.40 4.72 17.49
C THR A 253 -3.90 5.01 17.61
N ILE A 254 -4.72 3.99 17.87
CA ILE A 254 -6.17 4.20 18.04
C ILE A 254 -6.47 4.96 19.33
N LYS A 255 -5.71 4.72 20.40
CA LYS A 255 -5.81 5.53 21.62
C LYS A 255 -5.51 7.01 21.34
N TYR A 256 -4.45 7.29 20.59
CA TYR A 256 -4.06 8.64 20.19
C TYR A 256 -5.19 9.33 19.40
N TYR A 257 -5.88 8.61 18.51
CA TYR A 257 -7.04 9.15 17.80
C TYR A 257 -8.16 9.58 18.74
N LYS A 258 -8.47 8.78 19.78
CA LYS A 258 -9.49 9.10 20.78
C LYS A 258 -9.10 10.33 21.60
N ASP A 259 -7.86 10.36 22.08
CA ASP A 259 -7.34 11.44 22.92
C ASP A 259 -7.33 12.79 22.18
N ASN A 260 -7.14 12.77 20.86
CA ASN A 260 -7.06 13.95 19.99
C ASN A 260 -8.37 14.25 19.22
N GLY A 261 -9.47 13.57 19.56
CA GLY A 261 -10.80 13.89 19.04
C GLY A 261 -10.98 13.61 17.54
N VAL A 262 -10.24 12.66 16.98
CA VAL A 262 -10.46 12.16 15.61
C VAL A 262 -11.87 11.58 15.52
N ARG A 263 -12.60 11.90 14.45
CA ARG A 263 -13.98 11.41 14.25
C ARG A 263 -14.12 10.47 13.07
N VAL A 264 -13.21 10.54 12.10
CA VAL A 264 -13.18 9.67 10.93
C VAL A 264 -11.74 9.22 10.70
N VAL A 265 -11.53 7.93 10.48
CA VAL A 265 -10.22 7.37 10.11
C VAL A 265 -10.40 6.67 8.77
N ASN A 266 -9.66 7.09 7.75
CA ASN A 266 -9.55 6.35 6.50
C ASN A 266 -8.38 5.38 6.58
N MET A 267 -8.63 4.11 6.20
CA MET A 267 -7.66 3.03 6.18
C MET A 267 -7.59 2.44 4.76
N SER A 268 -6.62 2.87 3.96
CA SER A 268 -6.40 2.35 2.60
C SER A 268 -5.28 1.32 2.55
N TRP A 269 -5.31 0.41 3.52
CA TRP A 269 -4.38 -0.71 3.66
C TRP A 269 -5.10 -1.94 4.18
N GLY A 270 -4.45 -3.09 4.06
CA GLY A 270 -4.95 -4.37 4.54
C GLY A 270 -3.85 -5.42 4.57
N GLY A 271 -4.14 -6.56 5.19
CA GLY A 271 -3.27 -7.72 5.21
C GLY A 271 -4.12 -8.97 5.23
N SER A 272 -3.60 -10.08 4.71
CA SER A 272 -4.30 -11.37 4.73
C SER A 272 -3.45 -12.44 5.35
N LEU A 273 -4.09 -13.48 5.88
CA LEU A 273 -3.39 -14.66 6.36
C LEU A 273 -2.50 -15.28 5.28
N ALA A 274 -3.01 -15.37 4.05
CA ALA A 274 -2.25 -15.90 2.90
C ALA A 274 -0.98 -15.07 2.62
N GLY A 275 -1.05 -13.75 2.83
CA GLY A 275 0.12 -12.88 2.74
C GLY A 275 1.18 -13.20 3.78
N VAL A 276 0.79 -13.46 5.04
CA VAL A 276 1.72 -13.85 6.12
C VAL A 276 2.36 -15.21 5.81
N GLU A 277 1.59 -16.19 5.36
CA GLU A 277 2.11 -17.51 4.98
C GLU A 277 3.09 -17.42 3.80
N SER A 278 2.78 -16.59 2.80
CA SER A 278 3.65 -16.33 1.65
C SER A 278 4.96 -15.66 2.05
N ALA A 279 4.92 -14.72 3.00
CA ALA A 279 6.12 -14.06 3.52
C ALA A 279 7.02 -15.02 4.33
N LEU A 280 6.42 -15.91 5.13
CA LEU A 280 7.17 -16.99 5.80
C LEU A 280 7.83 -17.92 4.77
N GLU A 281 7.09 -18.34 3.74
CA GLU A 281 7.64 -19.20 2.69
C GLU A 281 8.81 -18.53 1.95
N ALA A 282 8.67 -17.25 1.57
CA ALA A 282 9.72 -16.51 0.88
C ALA A 282 11.03 -16.41 1.70
N ASN A 283 10.92 -16.57 3.03
CA ASN A 283 12.05 -16.59 3.95
C ASN A 283 12.50 -17.99 4.37
N ASN A 284 11.91 -19.05 3.81
CA ASN A 284 12.13 -20.44 4.25
C ASN A 284 11.84 -20.63 5.75
N ALA A 285 10.80 -19.96 6.24
CA ALA A 285 10.38 -19.96 7.63
C ALA A 285 9.10 -20.78 7.83
N GLY A 286 8.83 -21.13 9.09
CA GLY A 286 7.61 -21.84 9.50
C GLY A 286 7.63 -23.36 9.30
N GLY A 287 8.73 -23.97 8.83
CA GLY A 287 8.86 -25.44 8.74
C GLY A 287 8.06 -26.05 7.59
N THR A 288 7.39 -27.17 7.83
CA THR A 288 6.53 -27.83 6.83
C THR A 288 5.35 -26.93 6.42
N PRO A 289 4.67 -27.19 5.28
CA PRO A 289 3.49 -26.41 4.90
C PRO A 289 2.42 -26.33 6.01
N GLU A 290 2.16 -27.41 6.74
CA GLU A 290 1.20 -27.44 7.84
C GLU A 290 1.66 -26.60 9.05
N GLU A 291 2.94 -26.70 9.41
CA GLU A 291 3.54 -25.90 10.48
C GLU A 291 3.54 -24.40 10.12
N ARG A 292 3.86 -24.08 8.86
CA ARG A 292 3.89 -22.70 8.34
C ARG A 292 2.51 -22.09 8.37
N LYS A 293 1.49 -22.82 7.90
CA LYS A 293 0.09 -22.39 7.96
C LYS A 293 -0.38 -22.14 9.39
N ALA A 294 -0.03 -23.03 10.33
CA ALA A 294 -0.35 -22.84 11.74
C ALA A 294 0.37 -21.62 12.34
N PHE A 295 1.62 -21.39 11.94
CA PHE A 295 2.40 -20.25 12.41
C PHE A 295 1.91 -18.92 11.83
N ALA A 296 1.60 -18.88 10.52
CA ALA A 296 0.97 -17.75 9.86
C ALA A 296 -0.34 -17.36 10.55
N ARG A 297 -1.18 -18.35 10.89
CA ARG A 297 -2.44 -18.15 11.64
C ARG A 297 -2.18 -17.47 12.98
N LYS A 298 -1.18 -17.94 13.72
CA LYS A 298 -0.82 -17.38 15.02
C LYS A 298 -0.38 -15.92 14.90
N LEU A 299 0.46 -15.60 13.91
CA LEU A 299 0.91 -14.23 13.63
C LEU A 299 -0.25 -13.31 13.25
N PHE A 300 -1.10 -13.76 12.31
CA PHE A 300 -2.23 -13.00 11.81
C PHE A 300 -3.24 -12.66 12.92
N GLU A 301 -3.56 -13.63 13.79
CA GLU A 301 -4.53 -13.41 14.87
C GLU A 301 -4.03 -12.43 15.94
N ILE A 302 -2.72 -12.25 16.13
CA ILE A 302 -2.17 -11.23 17.04
C ILE A 302 -2.55 -9.81 16.56
N GLY A 303 -2.24 -9.50 15.30
CA GLY A 303 -2.54 -8.18 14.72
C GLY A 303 -4.04 -7.95 14.59
N LYS A 304 -4.78 -8.94 14.09
CA LYS A 304 -6.24 -8.88 13.91
C LYS A 304 -6.97 -8.64 15.23
N ALA A 305 -6.61 -9.36 16.31
CA ALA A 305 -7.25 -9.19 17.61
C ALA A 305 -7.04 -7.77 18.15
N ALA A 306 -5.81 -7.24 18.04
CA ALA A 306 -5.48 -5.90 18.50
C ALA A 306 -6.23 -4.82 17.71
N LEU A 307 -6.25 -4.92 16.38
CA LEU A 307 -6.98 -3.98 15.52
C LEU A 307 -8.48 -4.02 15.80
N TYR A 308 -9.06 -5.23 15.82
CA TYR A 308 -10.50 -5.42 16.04
C TYR A 308 -10.95 -4.90 17.39
N GLU A 309 -10.29 -5.30 18.48
CA GLU A 309 -10.68 -4.85 19.82
C GLU A 309 -10.42 -3.35 20.01
N SER A 310 -9.38 -2.78 19.40
CA SER A 310 -9.14 -1.32 19.47
C SER A 310 -10.22 -0.51 18.76
N ILE A 311 -10.59 -0.91 17.53
CA ILE A 311 -11.68 -0.28 16.76
C ILE A 311 -13.01 -0.38 17.51
N LYS A 312 -13.34 -1.59 17.99
CA LYS A 312 -14.57 -1.86 18.76
C LYS A 312 -14.66 -1.01 20.04
N ASN A 313 -13.53 -0.70 20.66
CA ASN A 313 -13.44 0.15 21.86
C ASN A 313 -13.31 1.65 21.55
N ALA A 314 -13.49 2.07 20.30
CA ALA A 314 -13.51 3.46 19.84
C ALA A 314 -14.82 3.81 19.07
N PRO A 315 -16.01 3.56 19.66
CA PRO A 315 -17.29 3.74 18.97
C PRO A 315 -17.61 5.18 18.54
N GLU A 316 -16.87 6.16 19.04
CA GLU A 316 -16.98 7.58 18.67
C GLU A 316 -16.30 7.94 17.34
N ILE A 317 -15.49 7.01 16.81
CA ILE A 317 -14.71 7.15 15.58
C ILE A 317 -15.30 6.28 14.48
N LEU A 318 -15.56 6.87 13.31
CA LEU A 318 -15.92 6.12 12.10
C LEU A 318 -14.65 5.64 11.39
N PHE A 319 -14.40 4.33 11.39
CA PHE A 319 -13.34 3.72 10.59
C PHE A 319 -13.88 3.35 9.20
N VAL A 320 -13.25 3.90 8.16
CA VAL A 320 -13.58 3.67 6.75
C VAL A 320 -12.47 2.83 6.14
N THR A 321 -12.78 1.58 5.81
CA THR A 321 -11.82 0.61 5.28
C THR A 321 -12.05 0.35 3.79
N SER A 322 -10.98 0.05 3.06
CA SER A 322 -11.08 -0.47 1.69
C SER A 322 -11.52 -1.94 1.67
N ALA A 323 -12.17 -2.38 0.59
CA ALA A 323 -12.67 -3.76 0.45
C ALA A 323 -11.62 -4.76 -0.06
N GLY A 324 -10.40 -4.31 -0.36
CA GLY A 324 -9.35 -5.08 -1.06
C GLY A 324 -9.38 -4.89 -2.59
N ASN A 325 -8.29 -5.29 -3.25
CA ASN A 325 -8.03 -5.02 -4.68
C ASN A 325 -8.02 -6.28 -5.55
N ALA A 326 -8.53 -7.40 -5.06
CA ALA A 326 -8.28 -8.72 -5.65
C ALA A 326 -9.53 -9.45 -6.16
N ASP A 327 -10.67 -8.75 -6.34
CA ASP A 327 -11.97 -9.32 -6.79
C ASP A 327 -12.28 -10.68 -6.14
N ASN A 328 -12.01 -10.76 -4.84
CA ASN A 328 -12.05 -11.98 -4.06
C ASN A 328 -13.07 -11.88 -2.93
N ASN A 329 -13.46 -13.05 -2.42
CA ASN A 329 -14.43 -13.11 -1.34
C ASN A 329 -13.70 -13.02 0.01
N VAL A 330 -13.97 -11.92 0.72
CA VAL A 330 -13.38 -11.62 2.03
C VAL A 330 -13.51 -12.74 3.07
N ASN A 331 -14.56 -13.56 2.99
CA ASN A 331 -14.77 -14.68 3.92
C ASN A 331 -13.81 -15.86 3.66
N PHE A 332 -13.29 -15.99 2.44
CA PHE A 332 -12.37 -17.07 2.07
C PHE A 332 -10.91 -16.68 2.29
N GLU A 333 -10.58 -15.42 2.05
CA GLU A 333 -9.20 -14.91 2.05
C GLU A 333 -8.75 -14.38 3.41
N GLU A 334 -9.71 -14.15 4.32
CA GLU A 334 -9.48 -13.70 5.70
C GLU A 334 -8.60 -12.45 5.76
N PHE A 335 -9.18 -11.33 5.31
CA PHE A 335 -8.63 -9.97 5.44
C PHE A 335 -8.92 -9.35 6.83
#